data_AF-A0AAU9ZIB8-F1
#
_entry.id   AF-A0AAU9ZIB8-F1
#
_cell.length_a   1.000
_cell.length_b   1.000
_cell.length_c   1.000
_cell.angle_alpha   90.00
_cell.angle_beta   90.00
_cell.angle_gamma   90.00
#
_symmetry.space_group_name_H-M   'P 1'
#
loop_
_entity.id
_entity.type
_entity.pdbx_description
1 polymer ?
#
loop_
_entity_poly.entity_id
_entity_poly.type
_entity_poly.pdbx_seq_one_letter_code
_entity_poly.pdbx_strand_id
1 'polypeptide(L)'
;MKKEVCSVAFFKAVFAEFLATLIFVFFGLGSALKWPSALPSILQISIAFGLAIGTLAQALGPVSGGHINPAITLALLVGNQISLLRAVFYVAAQLVGAIAGAGLLYWLAPNNARGNLAVNALSNSTTPGKAMVVELILTFQLALCIFSSTDSRRTSPVGSPALSIGLSVTLGHLVGIYFTGCSMNPARSFGPAVVMDRFSPSHWVFWVGPIVGAILAAILYFYLLFPSSLSLSDRMAVVKGTYEPEEDWEEHREERKKSIELTAH
;
A
#
# COMPACT_ATOMS: atom_id res chain seq x y z
N MET A 1 2.90 -23.50 4.43
CA MET A 1 2.93 -22.89 5.79
C MET A 1 4.33 -22.84 6.40
N LYS A 2 4.88 -23.87 7.08
CA LYS A 2 6.17 -23.74 7.80
C LYS A 2 7.35 -23.29 6.91
N LYS A 3 7.43 -23.80 5.67
CA LYS A 3 8.50 -23.45 4.73
C LYS A 3 8.51 -21.97 4.31
N GLU A 4 7.34 -21.35 4.10
CA GLU A 4 7.25 -19.95 3.68
C GLU A 4 7.74 -19.01 4.78
N VAL A 5 7.12 -19.09 5.97
CA VAL A 5 7.34 -18.13 7.07
C VAL A 5 8.73 -18.24 7.69
N CYS A 6 9.33 -19.44 7.66
CA CYS A 6 10.69 -19.65 8.15
C CYS A 6 11.78 -19.28 7.12
N SER A 7 11.41 -18.86 5.90
CA SER A 7 12.39 -18.52 4.87
C SER A 7 13.02 -17.14 5.11
N VAL A 8 14.31 -17.01 4.78
CA VAL A 8 15.02 -15.72 4.85
C VAL A 8 14.35 -14.65 3.97
N ALA A 9 13.84 -15.05 2.80
CA ALA A 9 13.13 -14.15 1.90
C ALA A 9 11.85 -13.59 2.55
N PHE A 10 11.10 -14.41 3.28
CA PHE A 10 9.92 -13.96 4.01
C PHE A 10 10.26 -12.92 5.09
N PHE A 11 11.29 -13.17 5.91
CA PHE A 11 11.72 -12.20 6.91
C PHE A 11 12.15 -10.87 6.30
N LYS A 12 12.92 -10.91 5.18
CA LYS A 12 13.30 -9.71 4.43
C LYS A 12 12.08 -8.95 3.92
N ALA A 13 11.08 -9.67 3.40
CA ALA A 13 9.86 -9.07 2.88
C ALA A 13 9.01 -8.39 3.98
N VAL A 14 8.85 -9.03 5.14
CA VAL A 14 8.16 -8.45 6.30
C VAL A 14 8.89 -7.21 6.81
N PHE A 15 10.22 -7.25 6.89
CA PHE A 15 11.03 -6.09 7.26
C PHE A 15 10.92 -4.95 6.24
N ALA A 16 10.89 -5.27 4.95
CA ALA A 16 10.73 -4.28 3.89
C ALA A 16 9.38 -3.56 3.98
N GLU A 17 8.29 -4.27 4.30
CA GLU A 17 6.99 -3.63 4.56
C GLU A 17 7.01 -2.71 5.78
N PHE A 18 7.63 -3.15 6.89
CA PHE A 18 7.84 -2.29 8.06
C PHE A 18 8.60 -1.01 7.70
N LEU A 19 9.75 -1.15 7.03
CA LEU A 19 10.62 -0.04 6.67
C LEU A 19 9.93 0.91 5.67
N ALA A 20 9.25 0.35 4.68
CA ALA A 20 8.51 1.13 3.71
C ALA A 20 7.41 1.96 4.38
N THR A 21 6.58 1.35 5.24
CA THR A 21 5.49 2.09 5.90
C THR A 21 6.03 3.13 6.90
N LEU A 22 7.14 2.85 7.59
CA LEU A 22 7.84 3.84 8.41
C LEU A 22 8.24 5.07 7.60
N ILE A 23 8.97 4.87 6.50
CA ILE A 23 9.46 5.97 5.65
C ILE A 23 8.27 6.73 5.04
N PHE A 24 7.29 6.00 4.51
CA PHE A 24 6.08 6.57 3.92
C PHE A 24 5.35 7.48 4.91
N VAL A 25 5.09 7.00 6.13
CA VAL A 25 4.37 7.78 7.15
C VAL A 25 5.21 8.96 7.63
N PHE A 26 6.52 8.80 7.78
CA PHE A 26 7.42 9.90 8.15
C PHE A 26 7.34 11.06 7.14
N PHE A 27 7.56 10.77 5.85
CA PHE A 27 7.53 11.79 4.79
C PHE A 27 6.12 12.33 4.55
N GLY A 28 5.11 11.45 4.51
CA GLY A 28 3.72 11.82 4.31
C GLY A 28 3.25 12.81 5.37
N LEU A 29 3.28 12.42 6.65
CA LEU A 29 2.85 13.29 7.74
C LEU A 29 3.71 14.56 7.83
N GLY A 30 5.03 14.45 7.68
CA GLY A 30 5.95 15.57 7.78
C GLY A 30 5.68 16.65 6.72
N SER A 31 5.35 16.23 5.50
CA SER A 31 4.98 17.13 4.41
C SER A 31 3.62 17.82 4.61
N ALA A 32 2.76 17.28 5.48
CA ALA A 32 1.41 17.78 5.76
C ALA A 32 1.30 18.59 7.07
N LEU A 33 2.38 18.75 7.82
CA LEU A 33 2.39 19.58 9.02
C LEU A 33 2.19 21.07 8.68
N LYS A 34 1.62 21.83 9.62
CA LYS A 34 1.42 23.28 9.46
C LYS A 34 2.71 24.02 9.81
N TRP A 35 3.69 23.97 8.91
CA TRP A 35 4.97 24.65 9.08
C TRP A 35 4.77 26.18 9.11
N PRO A 36 5.18 26.88 10.19
CA PRO A 36 4.91 28.31 10.34
C PRO A 36 5.65 29.18 9.33
N SER A 37 6.75 28.67 8.77
CA SER A 37 7.51 29.34 7.71
C SER A 37 6.79 29.33 6.36
N ALA A 38 6.06 28.25 6.05
CA ALA A 38 5.31 28.09 4.80
C ALA A 38 4.28 26.97 4.96
N LEU A 39 3.00 27.30 4.90
CA LEU A 39 1.94 26.29 4.98
C LEU A 39 1.92 25.45 3.70
N PRO A 40 1.84 24.10 3.81
CA PRO A 40 1.85 23.24 2.65
C PRO A 40 0.53 23.36 1.86
N SER A 41 0.64 23.45 0.54
CA SER A 41 -0.53 23.42 -0.35
C SER A 41 -1.06 22.00 -0.53
N ILE A 42 -2.32 21.87 -0.98
CA ILE A 42 -2.94 20.57 -1.28
C ILE A 42 -2.11 19.79 -2.31
N LEU A 43 -1.61 20.47 -3.36
CA LEU A 43 -0.78 19.83 -4.38
C LEU A 43 0.56 19.36 -3.81
N GLN A 44 1.20 20.17 -2.95
CA GLN A 44 2.45 19.80 -2.30
C GLN A 44 2.30 18.54 -1.43
N ILE A 45 1.23 18.49 -0.63
CA ILE A 45 0.91 17.30 0.18
C ILE A 45 0.66 16.10 -0.74
N SER A 46 -0.20 16.27 -1.75
CA SER A 46 -0.59 15.19 -2.65
C SER A 46 0.61 14.57 -3.36
N ILE A 47 1.50 15.42 -3.91
CA ILE A 47 2.73 14.96 -4.58
C ILE A 47 3.68 14.32 -3.58
N ALA A 48 3.83 14.84 -2.37
CA ALA A 48 4.71 14.23 -1.36
C ALA A 48 4.29 12.80 -1.00
N PHE A 49 2.98 12.57 -0.75
CA PHE A 49 2.45 11.24 -0.49
C PHE A 49 2.60 10.30 -1.69
N GLY A 50 2.27 10.79 -2.90
CA GLY A 50 2.38 9.99 -4.10
C GLY A 50 3.80 9.63 -4.49
N LEU A 51 4.73 10.60 -4.43
CA LEU A 51 6.15 10.33 -4.67
C LEU A 51 6.73 9.40 -3.61
N ALA A 52 6.36 9.54 -2.34
CA ALA A 52 6.82 8.60 -1.31
C ALA A 52 6.42 7.15 -1.66
N ILE A 53 5.16 6.91 -2.05
CA ILE A 53 4.72 5.58 -2.49
C ILE A 53 5.43 5.14 -3.76
N GLY A 54 5.53 5.99 -4.78
CA GLY A 54 6.21 5.63 -6.03
C GLY A 54 7.69 5.29 -5.81
N THR A 55 8.41 6.07 -5.01
CA THR A 55 9.80 5.79 -4.65
C THR A 55 9.94 4.48 -3.88
N LEU A 56 9.07 4.23 -2.90
CA LEU A 56 9.14 3.01 -2.08
C LEU A 56 8.73 1.76 -2.86
N ALA A 57 7.75 1.87 -3.76
CA ALA A 57 7.40 0.80 -4.69
C ALA A 57 8.59 0.46 -5.60
N GLN A 58 9.30 1.46 -6.11
CA GLN A 58 10.50 1.23 -6.93
C GLN A 58 11.64 0.59 -6.12
N ALA A 59 11.87 1.07 -4.89
CA ALA A 59 13.02 0.67 -4.07
C ALA A 59 12.83 -0.69 -3.37
N LEU A 60 11.65 -0.95 -2.82
CA LEU A 60 11.36 -2.10 -1.95
C LEU A 60 10.33 -3.06 -2.55
N GLY A 61 9.63 -2.66 -3.62
CA GLY A 61 8.73 -3.54 -4.37
C GLY A 61 9.37 -4.87 -4.78
N PRO A 62 10.61 -4.91 -5.30
CA PRO A 62 11.28 -6.17 -5.63
C PRO A 62 11.52 -7.12 -4.44
N VAL A 63 11.44 -6.62 -3.20
CA VAL A 63 11.69 -7.42 -1.99
C VAL A 63 10.40 -7.98 -1.41
N SER A 64 9.33 -7.17 -1.34
CA SER A 64 8.07 -7.55 -0.65
C SER A 64 6.82 -7.54 -1.52
N GLY A 65 6.87 -6.96 -2.72
CA GLY A 65 5.70 -6.52 -3.49
C GLY A 65 5.27 -5.09 -3.15
N GLY A 66 5.84 -4.47 -2.10
CA GLY A 66 5.64 -3.06 -1.77
C GLY A 66 4.18 -2.69 -1.51
N HIS A 67 3.48 -3.42 -0.64
CA HIS A 67 2.06 -3.16 -0.36
C HIS A 67 1.88 -1.85 0.42
N ILE A 68 2.67 -1.66 1.48
CA ILE A 68 2.78 -0.45 2.32
C ILE A 68 1.41 -0.03 2.93
N ASN A 69 0.40 -0.91 2.86
CA ASN A 69 -0.99 -0.58 3.12
C ASN A 69 -1.79 -1.84 3.49
N PRO A 70 -2.43 -1.86 4.67
CA PRO A 70 -3.29 -2.97 5.07
C PRO A 70 -4.45 -3.24 4.10
N ALA A 71 -5.06 -2.19 3.53
CA ALA A 71 -6.18 -2.35 2.60
C ALA A 71 -5.75 -3.09 1.32
N ILE A 72 -4.59 -2.75 0.75
CA ILE A 72 -4.04 -3.42 -0.44
C ILE A 72 -3.62 -4.86 -0.11
N THR A 73 -3.00 -5.07 1.05
CA THR A 73 -2.60 -6.41 1.50
C THR A 73 -3.80 -7.34 1.64
N LEU A 74 -4.87 -6.88 2.29
CA LEU A 74 -6.09 -7.66 2.44
C LEU A 74 -6.81 -7.87 1.10
N ALA A 75 -6.78 -6.89 0.21
CA ALA A 75 -7.34 -7.04 -1.13
C ALA A 75 -6.60 -8.08 -1.97
N LEU A 76 -5.26 -8.15 -1.89
CA LEU A 76 -4.46 -9.19 -2.53
C LEU A 76 -4.71 -10.58 -1.93
N LEU A 77 -4.97 -10.67 -0.62
CA LEU A 77 -5.41 -11.92 0.01
C LEU A 77 -6.76 -12.37 -0.56
N VAL A 78 -7.75 -11.46 -0.62
CA VAL A 78 -9.07 -11.74 -1.20
C VAL A 78 -8.97 -12.09 -2.69
N GLY A 79 -8.07 -11.44 -3.43
CA GLY A 79 -7.75 -11.73 -4.83
C GLY A 79 -6.95 -13.02 -5.05
N ASN A 80 -6.70 -13.81 -4.00
CA ASN A 80 -5.91 -15.05 -4.04
C ASN A 80 -4.50 -14.86 -4.64
N GLN A 81 -3.85 -13.75 -4.31
CA GLN A 81 -2.50 -13.40 -4.78
C GLN A 81 -1.41 -13.65 -3.73
N ILE A 82 -1.77 -13.72 -2.44
CA ILE A 82 -0.83 -13.93 -1.33
C ILE A 82 -1.38 -14.94 -0.31
N SER A 83 -0.49 -15.49 0.50
CA SER A 83 -0.86 -16.37 1.61
C SER A 83 -1.47 -15.60 2.78
N LEU A 84 -2.28 -16.28 3.59
CA LEU A 84 -2.89 -15.71 4.79
C LEU A 84 -1.81 -15.26 5.79
N LEU A 85 -0.76 -16.06 5.99
CA LEU A 85 0.31 -15.72 6.92
C LEU A 85 1.08 -14.49 6.43
N ARG A 86 1.40 -14.39 5.13
CA ARG A 86 2.00 -13.19 4.57
C ARG A 86 1.14 -11.96 4.83
N ALA A 87 -0.17 -12.05 4.59
CA ALA A 87 -1.10 -10.95 4.83
C ALA A 87 -1.06 -10.49 6.30
N VAL A 88 -1.12 -11.42 7.26
CA VAL A 88 -1.08 -11.12 8.70
C VAL A 88 0.24 -10.43 9.08
N PHE A 89 1.38 -10.99 8.68
CA PHE A 89 2.68 -10.42 9.02
C PHE A 89 2.93 -9.06 8.35
N TYR A 90 2.46 -8.88 7.10
CA TYR A 90 2.55 -7.60 6.41
C TYR A 90 1.71 -6.53 7.09
N VAL A 91 0.45 -6.83 7.42
CA VAL A 91 -0.43 -5.88 8.12
C VAL A 91 0.18 -5.50 9.49
N ALA A 92 0.69 -6.47 10.25
CA ALA A 92 1.35 -6.18 11.52
C ALA A 92 2.59 -5.28 11.33
N ALA A 93 3.46 -5.61 10.37
CA ALA A 93 4.64 -4.82 10.05
C ALA A 93 4.30 -3.39 9.59
N GLN A 94 3.27 -3.24 8.77
CA GLN A 94 2.79 -1.93 8.29
C GLN A 94 2.27 -1.07 9.45
N LEU A 95 1.47 -1.64 10.36
CA LEU A 95 0.95 -0.91 11.52
C LEU A 95 2.07 -0.47 12.47
N VAL A 96 3.02 -1.38 12.77
CA VAL A 96 4.18 -1.06 13.61
C VAL A 96 5.09 -0.04 12.92
N GLY A 97 5.31 -0.16 11.61
CA GLY A 97 6.08 0.78 10.81
C GLY A 97 5.46 2.17 10.81
N ALA A 98 4.14 2.26 10.65
CA ALA A 98 3.42 3.54 10.70
C ALA A 98 3.55 4.23 12.06
N ILE A 99 3.44 3.49 13.17
CA ILE A 99 3.66 4.03 14.52
C ILE A 99 5.10 4.53 14.65
N ALA A 100 6.09 3.74 14.21
CA ALA A 100 7.50 4.12 14.28
C ALA A 100 7.80 5.40 13.46
N GLY A 101 7.26 5.50 12.24
CA GLY A 101 7.44 6.67 11.38
C GLY A 101 6.79 7.92 11.97
N ALA A 102 5.57 7.80 12.49
CA ALA A 102 4.89 8.89 13.19
C ALA A 102 5.62 9.29 14.48
N GLY A 103 6.12 8.33 15.26
CA GLY A 103 6.86 8.58 16.50
C GLY A 103 8.19 9.29 16.25
N LEU A 104 8.91 8.89 15.21
CA LEU A 104 10.13 9.56 14.78
C LEU A 104 9.86 11.00 14.35
N LEU A 105 8.79 11.23 13.57
CA LEU A 105 8.39 12.58 13.19
C LEU A 105 7.96 13.42 14.40
N TYR A 106 7.21 12.84 15.35
CA TYR A 106 6.82 13.53 16.57
C TYR A 106 8.04 14.06 17.33
N TRP A 107 9.08 13.22 17.46
CA TRP A 107 10.30 13.58 18.16
C TRP A 107 11.11 14.66 17.43
N LEU A 108 11.20 14.58 16.09
CA LEU A 108 12.00 15.50 15.28
C LEU A 108 11.29 16.83 14.98
N ALA A 109 9.96 16.84 14.87
CA ALA A 109 9.21 18.04 14.50
C ALA A 109 9.19 19.06 15.64
N PRO A 110 9.46 20.35 15.36
CA PRO A 110 9.41 21.40 16.38
C PRO A 110 7.98 21.60 16.89
N ASN A 111 7.84 21.97 18.16
CA ASN A 111 6.53 22.07 18.83
C ASN A 111 5.53 22.98 18.11
N ASN A 112 6.02 24.05 17.47
CA ASN A 112 5.19 25.02 16.74
C ASN A 112 4.67 24.51 15.39
N ALA A 113 5.24 23.45 14.82
CA ALA A 113 4.77 22.82 13.57
C ALA A 113 4.01 21.51 13.82
N ARG A 114 4.34 20.79 14.90
CA ARG A 114 3.84 19.44 15.21
C ARG A 114 2.32 19.34 15.18
N GLY A 115 1.61 20.29 15.79
CA GLY A 115 0.15 20.32 15.82
C GLY A 115 -0.46 18.97 16.22
N ASN A 116 -1.43 18.48 15.43
CA ASN A 116 -2.03 17.16 15.61
C ASN A 116 -1.31 16.04 14.82
N LEU A 117 -0.06 16.24 14.39
CA LEU A 117 0.75 15.27 13.64
C LEU A 117 0.07 14.73 12.36
N ALA A 118 -0.70 15.60 11.68
CA ALA A 118 -1.43 15.25 10.45
C ALA A 118 -2.32 13.99 10.56
N VAL A 119 -2.91 13.75 11.74
CA VAL A 119 -4.00 12.77 11.92
C VAL A 119 -5.13 13.04 10.93
N ASN A 120 -5.69 11.97 10.36
CA ASN A 120 -6.88 12.06 9.52
C ASN A 120 -8.07 12.53 10.36
N ALA A 121 -8.82 13.48 9.82
CA ALA A 121 -9.98 14.08 10.45
C ALA A 121 -11.01 14.42 9.39
N LEU A 122 -12.28 14.18 9.72
CA LEU A 122 -13.38 14.57 8.82
C LEU A 122 -13.47 16.10 8.78
N SER A 123 -13.73 16.63 7.59
CA SER A 123 -14.19 18.00 7.43
C SER A 123 -15.52 18.20 8.16
N ASN A 124 -15.70 19.37 8.78
CA ASN A 124 -16.90 19.71 9.55
C ASN A 124 -18.21 19.61 8.73
N SER A 125 -18.13 19.74 7.40
CA SER A 125 -19.29 19.62 6.50
C SER A 125 -19.52 18.21 5.96
N THR A 126 -18.72 17.23 6.38
CA THR A 126 -18.76 15.86 5.87
C THR A 126 -19.22 14.88 6.95
N THR A 127 -20.30 14.15 6.67
CA THR A 127 -20.78 13.09 7.56
C THR A 127 -19.89 11.84 7.46
N PRO A 128 -19.83 10.98 8.50
CA PRO A 128 -19.05 9.74 8.45
C PRO A 128 -19.39 8.83 7.28
N GLY A 129 -20.67 8.73 6.90
CA GLY A 129 -21.10 7.96 5.74
C GLY A 129 -20.56 8.52 4.41
N LYS A 130 -20.61 9.85 4.23
CA LYS A 130 -20.02 10.50 3.04
C LYS A 130 -18.50 10.29 2.99
N ALA A 131 -17.82 10.46 4.12
CA ALA A 131 -16.38 10.21 4.24
C ALA A 131 -16.00 8.76 3.91
N MET A 132 -16.80 7.79 4.35
CA MET A 132 -16.58 6.37 4.03
C MET A 132 -16.69 6.08 2.54
N VAL A 133 -17.72 6.63 1.86
CA VAL A 133 -17.87 6.48 0.40
C VAL A 133 -16.70 7.13 -0.35
N VAL A 134 -16.25 8.30 0.09
CA VAL A 134 -15.06 8.94 -0.48
C VAL A 134 -13.85 8.02 -0.34
N GLU A 135 -13.50 7.59 0.87
CA GLU A 135 -12.34 6.72 1.12
C GLU A 135 -12.41 5.38 0.35
N LEU A 136 -13.62 4.84 0.18
CA LEU A 136 -13.87 3.67 -0.66
C LEU A 136 -13.45 3.95 -2.11
N ILE A 137 -13.93 5.03 -2.72
CA ILE A 137 -13.62 5.37 -4.13
C ILE A 137 -12.11 5.64 -4.31
N LEU A 138 -11.51 6.39 -3.40
CA LEU A 138 -10.08 6.72 -3.46
C LEU A 138 -9.21 5.45 -3.41
N THR A 139 -9.56 4.51 -2.54
CA THR A 139 -8.77 3.28 -2.40
C THR A 139 -9.08 2.28 -3.51
N PHE A 140 -10.32 2.26 -4.01
CA PHE A 140 -10.74 1.43 -5.14
C PHE A 140 -9.91 1.75 -6.40
N GLN A 141 -9.80 3.02 -6.77
CA GLN A 141 -9.00 3.40 -7.95
C GLN A 141 -7.51 3.08 -7.75
N LEU A 142 -6.99 3.21 -6.52
CA LEU A 142 -5.59 2.89 -6.22
C LEU A 142 -5.34 1.39 -6.41
N ALA A 143 -6.20 0.56 -5.81
CA ALA A 143 -6.11 -0.89 -5.89
C ALA A 143 -6.21 -1.38 -7.35
N LEU A 144 -7.15 -0.86 -8.15
CA LEU A 144 -7.22 -1.17 -9.59
C LEU A 144 -5.94 -0.79 -10.34
N CYS A 145 -5.39 0.39 -10.06
CA CYS A 145 -4.13 0.82 -10.66
C CYS A 145 -3.01 -0.17 -10.30
N ILE A 146 -2.85 -0.51 -9.02
CA ILE A 146 -1.84 -1.47 -8.54
C ILE A 146 -1.99 -2.80 -9.28
N PHE A 147 -3.17 -3.43 -9.23
CA PHE A 147 -3.36 -4.75 -9.83
C PHE A 147 -3.07 -4.73 -11.33
N SER A 148 -3.55 -3.72 -12.05
CA SER A 148 -3.30 -3.58 -13.49
C SER A 148 -1.83 -3.33 -13.85
N SER A 149 -1.07 -2.69 -12.96
CA SER A 149 0.35 -2.36 -13.16
C SER A 149 1.29 -3.48 -12.73
N THR A 150 0.83 -4.42 -11.90
CA THR A 150 1.63 -5.54 -11.39
C THR A 150 1.18 -6.90 -11.91
N ASP A 151 0.21 -6.95 -12.82
CA ASP A 151 -0.24 -8.20 -13.44
C ASP A 151 0.77 -8.67 -14.48
N SER A 152 1.37 -9.84 -14.24
CA SER A 152 2.34 -10.46 -15.15
C SER A 152 1.71 -10.88 -16.49
N ARG A 153 0.38 -11.01 -16.58
CA ARG A 153 -0.34 -11.39 -17.79
C ARG A 153 -0.52 -10.23 -18.78
N ARG A 154 -0.21 -9.00 -18.35
CA ARG A 154 -0.40 -7.81 -19.17
C ARG A 154 0.57 -7.82 -20.36
N THR A 155 0.03 -7.79 -21.58
CA THR A 155 0.81 -7.73 -22.83
C THR A 155 1.04 -6.31 -23.34
N SER A 156 0.19 -5.35 -22.97
CA SER A 156 0.37 -3.94 -23.33
C SER A 156 1.51 -3.29 -22.53
N PRO A 157 2.27 -2.34 -23.10
CA PRO A 157 3.35 -1.65 -22.37
C PRO A 157 2.87 -1.12 -21.01
N VAL A 158 3.56 -1.50 -19.94
CA VAL A 158 3.21 -1.14 -18.56
C VAL A 158 3.79 0.22 -18.14
N GLY A 159 4.83 0.70 -18.83
CA GLY A 159 5.54 1.92 -18.46
C GLY A 159 6.26 1.74 -17.11
N SER A 160 6.01 2.66 -16.17
CA SER A 160 6.52 2.56 -14.80
C SER A 160 5.37 2.24 -13.84
N PRO A 161 5.28 0.99 -13.32
CA PRO A 161 4.33 0.63 -12.28
C PRO A 161 4.46 1.53 -11.05
N ALA A 162 5.70 1.73 -10.59
CA ALA A 162 6.00 2.53 -9.40
C ALA A 162 5.50 3.97 -9.54
N LEU A 163 5.81 4.66 -10.65
CA LEU A 163 5.36 6.03 -10.87
C LEU A 163 3.84 6.10 -11.04
N SER A 164 3.24 5.16 -11.78
CA SER A 164 1.79 5.11 -11.98
C SER A 164 1.05 4.95 -10.65
N ILE A 165 1.51 4.04 -9.78
CA ILE A 165 0.95 3.82 -8.45
C ILE A 165 1.15 5.05 -7.56
N GLY A 166 2.34 5.68 -7.60
CA GLY A 166 2.61 6.91 -6.86
C GLY A 166 1.67 8.06 -7.27
N LEU A 167 1.51 8.30 -8.58
CA LEU A 167 0.60 9.32 -9.09
C LEU A 167 -0.88 8.98 -8.83
N SER A 168 -1.22 7.70 -8.73
CA SER A 168 -2.53 7.22 -8.28
C SER A 168 -2.83 7.67 -6.84
N VAL A 169 -1.85 7.61 -5.95
CA VAL A 169 -1.96 8.15 -4.58
C VAL A 169 -2.06 9.67 -4.57
N THR A 170 -1.29 10.36 -5.43
CA THR A 170 -1.42 11.83 -5.63
C THR A 170 -2.85 12.19 -6.03
N LEU A 171 -3.42 11.49 -7.02
CA LEU A 171 -4.79 11.69 -7.47
C LEU A 171 -5.79 11.56 -6.33
N GLY A 172 -5.65 10.49 -5.52
CA GLY A 172 -6.50 10.29 -4.36
C GLY A 172 -6.43 11.46 -3.36
N HIS A 173 -5.23 11.98 -3.09
CA HIS A 173 -5.03 13.12 -2.19
C HIS A 173 -5.62 14.43 -2.72
N LEU A 174 -5.55 14.68 -4.03
CA LEU A 174 -6.09 15.90 -4.65
C LEU A 174 -7.59 16.09 -4.37
N VAL A 175 -8.32 15.00 -4.13
CA VAL A 175 -9.74 15.02 -3.75
C VAL A 175 -9.92 14.74 -2.26
N GLY A 176 -9.32 13.66 -1.75
CA GLY A 176 -9.55 13.13 -0.40
C GLY A 176 -9.17 14.07 0.73
N ILE A 177 -8.19 14.96 0.52
CA ILE A 177 -7.77 15.90 1.56
C ILE A 177 -8.94 16.79 2.01
N TYR A 178 -9.82 17.22 1.11
CA TYR A 178 -10.96 18.08 1.43
C TYR A 178 -12.03 17.42 2.32
N PHE A 179 -12.08 16.08 2.34
CA PHE A 179 -13.10 15.33 3.08
C PHE A 179 -12.55 14.76 4.38
N THR A 180 -11.35 14.19 4.36
CA THR A 180 -10.82 13.33 5.44
C THR A 180 -9.34 13.57 5.77
N GLY A 181 -8.68 14.49 5.05
CA GLY A 181 -7.22 14.54 5.01
C GLY A 181 -6.58 13.40 4.21
N CYS A 182 -7.39 12.61 3.48
CA CYS A 182 -7.02 11.44 2.68
C CYS A 182 -6.34 10.31 3.49
N SER A 183 -7.11 9.28 3.84
CA SER A 183 -6.57 8.07 4.45
C SER A 183 -5.99 7.17 3.37
N MET A 184 -6.86 6.55 2.56
CA MET A 184 -6.58 5.45 1.62
C MET A 184 -5.87 4.23 2.23
N ASN A 185 -5.42 4.32 3.48
CA ASN A 185 -4.46 3.43 4.10
C ASN A 185 -4.69 3.42 5.62
N PRO A 186 -5.19 2.30 6.18
CA PRO A 186 -5.43 2.19 7.61
C PRO A 186 -4.18 2.43 8.47
N ALA A 187 -3.00 1.98 8.03
CA ALA A 187 -1.76 2.18 8.79
C ALA A 187 -1.36 3.66 8.87
N ARG A 188 -1.50 4.40 7.75
CA ARG A 188 -1.25 5.86 7.71
C ARG A 188 -2.14 6.65 8.65
N SER A 189 -3.39 6.22 8.81
CA SER A 189 -4.34 6.85 9.75
C SER A 189 -4.07 6.43 11.19
N PHE A 190 -3.72 5.15 11.40
CA PHE A 190 -3.49 4.56 12.72
C PHE A 190 -2.21 5.08 13.39
N GLY A 191 -1.09 5.15 12.67
CA GLY A 191 0.21 5.57 13.19
C GLY A 191 0.18 6.88 14.00
N PRO A 192 -0.22 8.02 13.40
CA PRO A 192 -0.30 9.28 14.13
C PRO A 192 -1.41 9.30 15.19
N ALA A 193 -2.50 8.55 15.01
CA ALA A 193 -3.57 8.46 16.01
C ALA A 193 -3.08 7.78 17.30
N VAL A 194 -2.25 6.74 17.19
CA VAL A 194 -1.59 6.07 18.32
C VAL A 194 -0.60 7.01 19.00
N VAL A 195 0.31 7.62 18.23
CA VAL A 195 1.38 8.46 18.78
C VAL A 195 0.82 9.69 19.50
N MET A 196 -0.28 10.24 19.01
CA MET A 196 -0.95 11.40 19.61
C MET A 196 -1.98 11.03 20.68
N ASP A 197 -2.21 9.73 20.92
CA ASP A 197 -3.30 9.20 21.77
C ASP A 197 -4.67 9.85 21.44
N ARG A 198 -4.97 9.95 20.13
CA ARG A 198 -6.15 10.64 19.62
C ARG A 198 -6.80 9.87 18.48
N PHE A 199 -7.83 9.11 18.83
CA PHE A 199 -8.73 8.47 17.89
C PHE A 199 -10.01 9.30 17.77
N SER A 200 -10.33 9.78 16.57
CA SER A 200 -11.61 10.43 16.35
C SER A 200 -12.76 9.41 16.44
N PRO A 201 -13.99 9.83 16.82
CA PRO A 201 -15.14 8.92 16.82
C PRO A 201 -15.40 8.23 15.47
N SER A 202 -14.97 8.89 14.39
CA SER A 202 -15.10 8.40 13.01
C SER A 202 -13.85 7.65 12.53
N HIS A 203 -12.91 7.27 13.38
CA HIS A 203 -11.67 6.61 12.96
C HIS A 203 -11.92 5.29 12.20
N TRP A 204 -13.04 4.60 12.49
CA TRP A 204 -13.48 3.41 11.75
C TRP A 204 -13.62 3.65 10.24
N VAL A 205 -13.95 4.88 9.82
CA VAL A 205 -14.05 5.26 8.40
C VAL A 205 -12.74 5.00 7.66
N PHE A 206 -11.61 5.26 8.33
CA PHE A 206 -10.27 5.13 7.76
C PHE A 206 -9.78 3.68 7.69
N TRP A 207 -10.54 2.75 8.29
CA TRP A 207 -10.34 1.31 8.15
C TRP A 207 -11.30 0.72 7.13
N VAL A 208 -12.61 0.93 7.35
CA VAL A 208 -13.66 0.29 6.56
C VAL A 208 -13.70 0.84 5.14
N GLY A 209 -13.65 2.17 4.94
CA GLY A 209 -13.67 2.78 3.62
C GLY A 209 -12.55 2.22 2.72
N PRO A 210 -11.28 2.32 3.14
CA PRO A 210 -10.17 1.80 2.34
C PRO A 210 -10.21 0.29 2.10
N ILE A 211 -10.48 -0.51 3.13
CA ILE A 211 -10.52 -1.98 2.99
C ILE A 211 -11.64 -2.41 2.03
N VAL A 212 -12.83 -1.84 2.17
CA VAL A 212 -13.96 -2.15 1.27
C VAL A 212 -13.63 -1.73 -0.17
N GLY A 213 -13.10 -0.52 -0.37
CA GLY A 213 -12.69 -0.05 -1.70
C GLY A 213 -11.66 -0.97 -2.37
N ALA A 214 -10.62 -1.35 -1.64
CA ALA A 214 -9.58 -2.23 -2.14
C ALA A 214 -10.11 -3.65 -2.45
N ILE A 215 -10.96 -4.21 -1.58
CA ILE A 215 -11.58 -5.53 -1.80
C ILE A 215 -12.49 -5.51 -3.03
N LEU A 216 -13.31 -4.49 -3.21
CA LEU A 216 -14.17 -4.36 -4.39
C LEU A 216 -13.34 -4.29 -5.69
N ALA A 217 -12.22 -3.57 -5.67
CA ALA A 217 -11.28 -3.55 -6.80
C ALA A 217 -10.66 -4.93 -7.06
N ALA A 218 -10.30 -5.67 -6.01
CA ALA A 218 -9.74 -7.01 -6.17
C ALA A 218 -10.77 -7.99 -6.74
N ILE A 219 -12.03 -7.90 -6.28
CA ILE A 219 -13.11 -8.73 -6.82
C ILE A 219 -13.33 -8.44 -8.30
N LEU A 220 -13.42 -7.15 -8.66
CA LEU A 220 -13.58 -6.74 -10.04
C LEU A 220 -12.41 -7.24 -10.90
N TYR A 221 -11.16 -7.02 -10.46
CA TYR A 221 -9.99 -7.33 -11.27
C TYR A 221 -9.72 -8.84 -11.39
N PHE A 222 -9.64 -9.56 -10.26
CA PHE A 222 -9.19 -10.96 -10.23
C PHE A 222 -10.29 -11.99 -10.45
N TYR A 223 -11.58 -11.63 -10.40
CA TYR A 223 -12.68 -12.58 -10.58
C TYR A 223 -13.62 -12.22 -11.74
N LEU A 224 -13.75 -10.94 -12.10
CA LEU A 224 -14.67 -10.52 -13.17
C LEU A 224 -13.94 -10.18 -14.47
N LEU A 225 -12.91 -9.35 -14.41
CA LEU A 225 -12.23 -8.85 -15.61
C LEU A 225 -11.12 -9.78 -16.09
N PHE A 226 -10.24 -10.22 -15.18
CA PHE A 226 -9.06 -11.03 -15.49
C PHE A 226 -8.95 -12.23 -14.53
N PRO A 227 -9.89 -13.19 -14.59
CA PRO A 227 -9.84 -14.37 -13.74
C PRO A 227 -8.61 -15.24 -14.02
N SER A 228 -8.04 -15.84 -12.97
CA SER A 228 -7.02 -16.89 -13.09
C SER A 228 -7.66 -18.26 -13.30
N SER A 229 -7.04 -19.13 -14.10
CA SER A 229 -7.47 -20.52 -14.35
C SER A 229 -7.09 -21.50 -13.23
N LEU A 230 -6.72 -21.00 -12.04
CA LEU A 230 -6.31 -21.84 -10.91
C LEU A 230 -7.45 -22.75 -10.45
N SER A 231 -7.11 -24.02 -10.22
CA SER A 231 -8.02 -24.99 -9.62
C SER A 231 -8.36 -24.61 -8.16
N LEU A 232 -9.42 -25.18 -7.60
CA LEU A 232 -9.79 -24.91 -6.21
C LEU A 232 -8.70 -25.36 -5.22
N SER A 233 -8.00 -26.45 -5.53
CA SER A 233 -6.83 -26.91 -4.77
C SER A 233 -5.68 -25.91 -4.81
N ASP A 234 -5.40 -25.32 -5.98
CA ASP A 234 -4.32 -24.34 -6.12
C ASP A 234 -4.63 -23.06 -5.36
N ARG A 235 -5.87 -22.58 -5.45
CA ARG A 235 -6.34 -21.43 -4.67
C ARG A 235 -6.14 -21.65 -3.17
N MET A 236 -6.45 -22.85 -2.69
CA MET A 236 -6.23 -23.23 -1.30
C MET A 236 -4.74 -23.31 -0.96
N ALA A 237 -3.90 -23.79 -1.89
CA ALA A 237 -2.46 -23.84 -1.74
C ALA A 237 -1.84 -22.44 -1.66
N VAL A 238 -2.35 -21.45 -2.41
CA VAL A 238 -1.90 -20.05 -2.33
C VAL A 238 -2.19 -19.49 -0.94
N VAL A 239 -3.41 -19.65 -0.44
CA VAL A 239 -3.81 -19.17 0.91
C VAL A 239 -2.94 -19.82 2.01
N LYS A 240 -2.59 -21.10 1.86
CA LYS A 240 -1.72 -21.84 2.78
C LYS A 240 -0.23 -21.51 2.62
N GLY A 241 0.17 -20.76 1.59
CA GLY A 241 1.58 -20.52 1.27
C GLY A 241 2.32 -21.83 0.98
N THR A 242 1.70 -22.71 0.20
CA THR A 242 2.28 -23.97 -0.29
C THR A 242 2.12 -24.13 -1.80
N TYR A 243 1.54 -23.13 -2.48
CA TYR A 243 1.46 -23.13 -3.92
C TYR A 243 2.87 -22.99 -4.51
N GLU A 244 3.24 -23.95 -5.33
CA GLU A 244 4.44 -23.92 -6.16
C GLU A 244 3.90 -23.85 -7.58
N PRO A 245 4.09 -22.73 -8.31
CA PRO A 245 3.68 -22.68 -9.71
C PRO A 245 4.42 -23.77 -10.48
N GLU A 246 3.69 -24.58 -11.26
CA GLU A 246 4.29 -25.52 -12.21
C GLU A 246 5.27 -24.76 -13.11
N GLU A 247 6.45 -25.34 -13.30
CA GLU A 247 7.67 -24.63 -13.67
C GLU A 247 7.60 -23.88 -15.01
N ASP A 248 7.61 -22.54 -14.93
CA ASP A 248 8.19 -21.64 -15.96
C ASP A 248 9.72 -21.46 -15.75
N TRP A 249 10.29 -22.26 -14.84
CA TRP A 249 11.68 -22.18 -14.38
C TRP A 249 12.70 -22.70 -15.40
N GLU A 250 12.29 -23.56 -16.33
CA GLU A 250 13.16 -23.99 -17.45
C GLU A 250 13.22 -22.92 -18.55
N GLU A 251 12.07 -22.35 -18.94
CA GLU A 251 12.01 -21.29 -19.97
C GLU A 251 12.77 -20.04 -19.54
N HIS A 252 12.57 -19.56 -18.31
CA HIS A 252 13.27 -18.36 -17.81
C HIS A 252 14.78 -18.58 -17.53
N ARG A 253 15.23 -19.84 -17.42
CA ARG A 253 16.67 -20.17 -17.27
C ARG A 253 17.33 -20.26 -18.65
N GLU A 254 16.64 -20.81 -19.64
CA GLU A 254 17.03 -20.82 -21.05
C GLU A 254 17.09 -19.39 -21.63
N GLU A 255 16.10 -18.55 -21.37
CA GLU A 255 16.09 -17.15 -21.83
C GLU A 255 17.21 -16.31 -21.21
N ARG A 256 17.48 -16.51 -19.90
CA ARG A 256 18.62 -15.85 -19.24
C ARG A 256 19.96 -16.31 -19.78
N LYS A 257 20.12 -17.60 -20.12
CA LYS A 257 21.34 -18.10 -20.79
C LYS A 257 21.50 -17.47 -22.18
N LYS A 258 20.44 -17.44 -22.99
CA LYS A 258 20.45 -16.81 -24.32
C LYS A 258 20.77 -15.31 -24.27
N SER A 259 20.22 -14.59 -23.29
CA SER A 259 20.51 -13.16 -23.11
C SER A 259 21.96 -12.88 -22.71
N ILE A 260 22.58 -13.76 -21.92
CA ILE A 260 23.99 -13.66 -21.54
C ILE A 260 24.91 -13.97 -22.74
N GLU A 261 24.56 -14.94 -23.59
CA GLU A 261 25.33 -15.26 -24.80
C GLU A 261 25.24 -14.13 -25.85
N LEU A 262 24.09 -13.47 -25.99
CA LEU A 262 23.89 -12.36 -26.92
C LEU A 262 24.59 -11.06 -26.52
N THR A 263 24.99 -10.92 -25.25
CA THR A 263 25.71 -9.74 -24.73
C THR A 263 27.22 -9.98 -24.59
N ALA A 264 27.70 -11.19 -24.92
CA ALA A 264 29.10 -11.59 -24.86
C ALA A 264 29.84 -11.48 -26.22
N HIS A 265 29.20 -10.91 -27.25
CA HIS A 265 29.76 -10.68 -28.59
C HIS A 265 29.85 -9.19 -28.95
#